data_AF-A0A8J3KIX5-F1
#
_entry.id   AF-A0A8J3KIX5-F1
#
_cell.length_a   1.000
_cell.length_b   1.000
_cell.length_c   1.000
_cell.angle_alpha   90.00
_cell.angle_beta   90.00
_cell.angle_gamma   90.00
#
_symmetry.space_group_name_H-M   'P 1'
#
loop_
_entity.id
_entity.type
_entity.pdbx_description
1 polymer ?
#
loop_
_entity_poly.entity_id
_entity_poly.type
_entity_poly.pdbx_seq_one_letter_code
_entity_poly.pdbx_strand_id
1 'polypeptide(L)'
;MDQGSGSGGTITLWRATAQAELDLVATAGWRAWPASFADRPFEVHLERRPAELVARTSLAATAGVGYVTSFEVRSAFVEHCLGHRIGSGSDAWYSLPEAEVAGLNENLVSVIIEQAEYRAALDDREFADARAAALPSAWRGYLQRSAWFRRGWQPTGCYLWLYPPREGIELAEAWGEDAVGAHPGIAIIGGNGSREHLAIDLRKDDPPVLLVDAYASEGWADALVQANSVAEFTGRVEAGSFDFSWD
;
A
#
# COMPACT_ATOMS: atom_id res chain seq x y z
N MET A 1 24.02 -34.20 29.88
CA MET A 1 23.57 -33.88 28.51
C MET A 1 22.41 -32.94 28.67
N ASP A 2 22.68 -31.65 28.55
CA ASP A 2 21.66 -30.61 28.62
C ASP A 2 21.55 -30.03 27.21
N GLN A 3 20.57 -30.54 26.46
CA GLN A 3 20.22 -30.05 25.13
C GLN A 3 19.00 -29.15 25.33
N GLY A 4 19.24 -27.93 25.80
CA GLY A 4 18.28 -26.84 25.70
C GLY A 4 18.21 -26.40 24.24
N SER A 5 17.32 -27.03 23.47
CA SER A 5 16.93 -26.53 22.15
C SER A 5 16.30 -25.14 22.32
N GLY A 6 17.10 -24.08 22.16
CA GLY A 6 16.57 -22.73 22.01
C GLY A 6 15.67 -22.73 20.77
N SER A 7 14.37 -22.63 20.96
CA SER A 7 13.42 -22.48 19.86
C SER A 7 13.76 -21.19 19.12
N GLY A 8 14.45 -21.31 17.99
CA GLY A 8 14.86 -20.18 17.16
C GLY A 8 13.65 -19.47 16.57
N GLY A 9 13.14 -18.48 17.30
CA GLY A 9 12.04 -17.63 16.85
C GLY A 9 12.48 -16.71 15.70
N THR A 10 11.47 -16.18 15.01
CA THR A 10 11.64 -15.09 14.07
C THR A 10 10.92 -13.84 14.58
N ILE A 11 11.39 -12.68 14.13
CA ILE A 11 10.75 -11.39 14.34
C ILE A 11 10.51 -10.78 12.96
N THR A 12 9.30 -10.28 12.73
CA THR A 12 9.00 -9.47 11.55
C THR A 12 9.45 -8.04 11.79
N LEU A 13 10.30 -7.55 10.91
CA LEU A 13 10.71 -6.15 10.88
C LEU A 13 10.08 -5.44 9.69
N TRP A 14 9.88 -4.14 9.84
CA TRP A 14 9.24 -3.27 8.87
C TRP A 14 10.18 -2.13 8.50
N ARG A 15 10.26 -1.78 7.22
CA ARG A 15 11.09 -0.68 6.74
C ARG A 15 10.35 0.15 5.71
N ALA A 16 10.41 1.47 5.86
CA ALA A 16 10.05 2.39 4.79
C ALA A 16 11.18 2.41 3.75
N THR A 17 10.84 2.25 2.48
CA THR A 17 11.82 2.06 1.40
C THR A 17 11.53 3.03 0.26
N ALA A 18 12.56 3.68 -0.28
CA ALA A 18 12.44 4.55 -1.45
C ALA A 18 12.57 3.72 -2.75
N GLN A 19 12.11 4.25 -3.89
CA GLN A 19 12.16 3.52 -5.17
C GLN A 19 13.56 2.95 -5.48
N ALA A 20 14.59 3.78 -5.46
CA ALA A 20 15.94 3.34 -5.81
C ALA A 20 16.50 2.29 -4.84
N GLU A 21 16.06 2.27 -3.57
CA GLU A 21 16.43 1.23 -2.61
C GLU A 21 15.68 -0.08 -2.90
N LEU A 22 14.39 0.02 -3.24
CA LEU A 22 13.56 -1.12 -3.63
C LEU A 22 14.10 -1.78 -4.91
N ASP A 23 14.59 -0.99 -5.87
CA ASP A 23 15.21 -1.49 -7.09
C ASP A 23 16.50 -2.30 -6.81
N LEU A 24 17.29 -1.88 -5.81
CA LEU A 24 18.46 -2.64 -5.34
C LEU A 24 18.05 -3.95 -4.68
N VAL A 25 17.01 -3.94 -3.85
CA VAL A 25 16.43 -5.16 -3.26
C VAL A 25 15.93 -6.11 -4.34
N ALA A 26 15.23 -5.60 -5.35
CA ALA A 26 14.76 -6.38 -6.49
C ALA A 26 15.92 -6.98 -7.29
N THR A 27 16.99 -6.21 -7.52
CA THR A 27 18.23 -6.68 -8.17
C THR A 27 18.90 -7.80 -7.36
N ALA A 28 18.84 -7.73 -6.03
CA ALA A 28 19.29 -8.78 -5.13
C ALA A 28 18.32 -9.97 -5.01
N GLY A 29 17.27 -10.02 -5.85
CA GLY A 29 16.28 -11.09 -5.84
C GLY A 29 15.43 -11.12 -4.58
N TRP A 30 15.21 -9.96 -3.95
CA TRP A 30 14.42 -9.79 -2.72
C TRP A 30 14.99 -10.54 -1.51
N ARG A 31 16.29 -10.83 -1.51
CA ARG A 31 16.96 -11.64 -0.48
C ARG A 31 18.03 -10.90 0.30
N ALA A 32 18.27 -9.63 -0.02
CA ALA A 32 19.25 -8.83 0.69
C ALA A 32 18.92 -7.34 0.58
N TRP A 33 19.26 -6.62 1.65
CA TRP A 33 19.33 -5.16 1.67
C TRP A 33 20.70 -4.67 1.17
N PRO A 34 20.77 -3.52 0.48
CA PRO A 34 22.04 -2.88 0.18
C PRO A 34 22.74 -2.45 1.49
N ALA A 35 24.06 -2.58 1.55
CA ALA A 35 24.85 -2.25 2.75
C ALA A 35 24.69 -0.78 3.18
N SER A 36 24.66 0.13 2.22
CA SER A 36 24.37 1.55 2.40
C SER A 36 23.44 2.07 1.31
N PHE A 37 22.65 3.09 1.65
CA PHE A 37 21.75 3.75 0.69
C PHE A 37 21.57 5.24 1.02
N ALA A 38 21.95 6.09 0.06
CA ALA A 38 21.63 7.52 -0.01
C ALA A 38 21.86 8.33 1.29
N ASP A 39 22.94 8.07 2.03
CA ASP A 39 23.26 8.67 3.33
C ASP A 39 22.12 8.59 4.39
N ARG A 40 21.09 7.77 4.13
CA ARG A 40 19.95 7.56 5.03
C ARG A 40 20.30 6.46 6.02
N PRO A 41 20.00 6.62 7.32
CA PRO A 41 20.16 5.54 8.28
C PRO A 41 19.37 4.29 7.90
N PHE A 42 19.88 3.13 8.29
CA PHE A 42 19.14 1.87 8.14
C PHE A 42 18.13 1.70 9.28
N GLU A 43 17.04 2.47 9.19
CA GLU A 43 15.89 2.43 10.10
C GLU A 43 15.00 1.20 9.87
N VAL A 44 14.74 0.42 10.92
CA VAL A 44 13.78 -0.70 10.92
C VAL A 44 12.89 -0.65 12.16
N HIS A 45 11.63 -1.03 11.99
CA HIS A 45 10.60 -0.94 13.02
C HIS A 45 10.06 -2.33 13.38
N LEU A 46 9.64 -2.50 14.63
CA LEU A 46 8.98 -3.73 15.09
C LEU A 46 7.53 -3.83 14.61
N GLU A 47 6.92 -2.67 14.32
CA GLU A 47 5.52 -2.55 13.93
C GLU A 47 5.41 -1.89 12.55
N ARG A 48 4.33 -2.21 11.84
CA ARG A 48 4.05 -1.68 10.50
C ARG A 48 3.81 -0.17 10.48
N ARG A 49 3.04 0.33 11.46
CA ARG A 49 2.52 1.71 11.47
C ARG A 49 3.64 2.78 11.47
N PRO A 50 4.72 2.67 12.25
CA PRO A 50 5.85 3.60 12.14
C PRO A 50 6.50 3.62 10.74
N ALA A 51 6.66 2.47 10.10
CA ALA A 51 7.20 2.40 8.74
C ALA A 51 6.26 3.06 7.71
N GLU A 52 4.93 2.86 7.84
CA GLU A 52 3.94 3.58 7.03
C GLU A 52 4.03 5.09 7.21
N LEU A 53 4.22 5.56 8.45
CA LEU A 53 4.37 7.00 8.71
C LEU A 53 5.56 7.57 7.94
N VAL A 54 6.73 6.95 8.04
CA VAL A 54 7.94 7.38 7.31
C VAL A 54 7.75 7.29 5.79
N ALA A 55 7.15 6.21 5.29
CA ALA A 55 6.87 6.05 3.86
C ALA A 55 5.99 7.19 3.33
N ARG A 56 5.00 7.63 4.11
CA ARG A 56 4.07 8.70 3.73
C ARG A 56 4.66 10.09 3.87
N THR A 57 5.17 10.43 5.06
CA THR A 57 5.52 11.81 5.41
C THR A 57 6.92 12.20 4.97
N SER A 58 7.80 11.22 4.79
CA SER A 58 9.20 11.47 4.43
C SER A 58 9.46 11.05 2.99
N LEU A 59 9.10 9.83 2.58
CA LEU A 59 9.47 9.32 1.26
C LEU A 59 8.50 9.78 0.17
N ALA A 60 7.21 9.41 0.25
CA ALA A 60 6.23 9.79 -0.75
C ALA A 60 6.10 11.30 -0.89
N ALA A 61 5.99 12.02 0.24
CA ALA A 61 5.84 13.47 0.22
C ALA A 61 7.03 14.24 -0.38
N THR A 62 8.26 13.72 -0.32
CA THR A 62 9.46 14.44 -0.82
C THR A 62 10.02 13.88 -2.12
N ALA A 63 9.90 12.57 -2.35
CA ALA A 63 10.46 11.86 -3.49
C ALA A 63 9.39 11.28 -4.43
N GLY A 64 8.11 11.58 -4.21
CA GLY A 64 7.00 11.16 -5.07
C GLY A 64 6.41 9.78 -4.76
N VAL A 65 7.19 8.89 -4.16
CA VAL A 65 6.78 7.53 -3.81
C VAL A 65 7.47 7.04 -2.53
N GLY A 66 6.75 6.26 -1.74
CA GLY A 66 7.28 5.60 -0.55
C GLY A 66 6.67 4.22 -0.41
N TYR A 67 7.50 3.23 -0.13
CA TYR A 67 7.09 1.85 0.05
C TYR A 67 7.19 1.45 1.51
N VAL A 68 6.39 0.48 1.91
CA VAL A 68 6.54 -0.25 3.17
C VAL A 68 6.91 -1.66 2.82
N THR A 69 7.98 -2.16 3.43
CA THR A 69 8.43 -3.54 3.26
C THR A 69 8.41 -4.26 4.61
N SER A 70 8.27 -5.58 4.56
CA SER A 70 8.49 -6.44 5.72
C SER A 70 9.39 -7.62 5.38
N PHE A 71 10.03 -8.16 6.41
CA PHE A 71 10.91 -9.32 6.31
C PHE A 71 11.08 -9.96 7.68
N GLU A 72 11.35 -11.26 7.70
CA GLU A 72 11.55 -12.03 8.94
C GLU A 72 13.04 -12.23 9.19
N VAL A 73 13.46 -11.99 10.43
CA VAL A 73 14.83 -12.20 10.89
C VAL A 73 14.86 -13.12 12.10
N ARG A 74 15.97 -13.83 12.32
CA ARG A 74 16.16 -14.62 13.54
C ARG A 74 16.10 -13.71 14.77
N SER A 75 15.32 -14.09 15.79
CA SER A 75 15.19 -13.30 17.03
C SER A 75 16.53 -13.03 17.72
N ALA A 76 17.45 -14.01 17.70
CA ALA A 76 18.78 -13.90 18.28
C ALA A 76 19.62 -12.76 17.64
N PHE A 77 19.40 -12.45 16.36
CA PHE A 77 20.07 -11.32 15.71
C PHE A 77 19.51 -9.98 16.24
N VAL A 78 18.20 -9.87 16.42
CA VAL A 78 17.58 -8.64 16.95
C VAL A 78 18.02 -8.39 18.40
N GLU A 79 18.19 -9.45 19.19
CA GLU A 79 18.77 -9.37 20.55
C GLU A 79 20.21 -8.83 20.52
N HIS A 80 21.00 -9.20 19.51
CA HIS A 80 22.34 -8.65 19.30
C HIS A 80 22.30 -7.15 18.95
N CYS A 81 21.32 -6.73 18.14
CA CYS A 81 21.15 -5.34 17.73
C CYS A 81 20.50 -4.42 18.79
N LEU A 82 20.26 -4.89 20.03
CA LEU A 82 19.65 -4.08 21.09
C LEU A 82 20.40 -2.77 21.37
N GLY A 83 21.71 -2.72 21.14
CA GLY A 83 22.51 -1.49 21.27
C GLY A 83 22.13 -0.38 20.28
N HIS A 84 21.43 -0.72 19.20
CA HIS A 84 20.96 0.21 18.16
C HIS A 84 19.48 0.61 18.32
N ARG A 85 18.84 0.13 19.39
CA ARG A 85 17.43 0.42 19.68
C ARG A 85 17.25 1.86 20.12
N ILE A 86 16.29 2.53 19.52
CA ILE A 86 15.83 3.87 19.87
C ILE A 86 14.36 3.77 20.29
N GLY A 87 13.98 4.48 21.35
CA GLY A 87 12.63 4.42 21.92
C GLY A 87 12.38 3.18 22.78
N SER A 88 11.13 3.00 23.21
CA SER A 88 10.69 1.91 24.08
C SER A 88 9.26 1.45 23.72
N GLY A 89 8.86 0.26 24.17
CA GLY A 89 7.54 -0.30 23.86
C GLY A 89 7.32 -0.48 22.35
N SER A 90 6.09 -0.19 21.90
CA SER A 90 5.65 -0.31 20.50
C SER A 90 6.20 0.77 19.57
N ASP A 91 6.74 1.87 20.12
CA ASP A 91 7.36 2.94 19.34
C ASP A 91 8.87 2.73 19.14
N ALA A 92 9.39 1.58 19.59
CA ALA A 92 10.80 1.26 19.42
C ALA A 92 11.14 0.91 17.97
N TRP A 93 12.31 1.38 17.56
CA TRP A 93 12.90 1.12 16.25
C TRP A 93 14.41 0.95 16.38
N TYR A 94 15.08 0.49 15.33
CA TYR A 94 16.52 0.30 15.30
C TYR A 94 17.13 1.12 14.18
N SER A 95 18.24 1.79 14.48
CA SER A 95 19.09 2.44 13.48
C SER A 95 20.34 1.61 13.28
N LEU A 96 20.34 0.72 12.29
CA LEU A 96 21.48 -0.17 12.07
C LEU A 96 22.60 0.58 11.34
N PRO A 97 23.86 0.48 11.81
CA PRO A 97 25.00 0.92 11.03
C PRO A 97 25.21 -0.02 9.84
N GLU A 98 25.86 0.48 8.79
CA GLU A 98 26.16 -0.29 7.56
C GLU A 98 26.84 -1.64 7.85
N ALA A 99 27.74 -1.70 8.84
CA ALA A 99 28.43 -2.92 9.24
C ALA A 99 27.47 -4.05 9.72
N GLU A 100 26.30 -3.70 10.28
CA GLU A 100 25.32 -4.66 10.77
C GLU A 100 24.34 -5.13 9.68
N VAL A 101 24.26 -4.44 8.53
CA VAL A 101 23.36 -4.81 7.43
C VAL A 101 23.79 -6.14 6.79
N ALA A 102 25.08 -6.43 6.75
CA ALA A 102 25.57 -7.75 6.31
C ALA A 102 25.08 -8.87 7.25
N GLY A 103 25.20 -8.66 8.56
CA GLY A 103 24.69 -9.59 9.57
C GLY A 103 23.17 -9.75 9.50
N LEU A 104 22.45 -8.67 9.21
CA LEU A 104 21.00 -8.70 8.97
C LEU A 104 20.67 -9.63 7.79
N ASN A 105 21.36 -9.46 6.66
CA ASN A 105 21.15 -10.26 5.45
C ASN A 105 21.43 -11.75 5.69
N GLU A 106 22.46 -12.09 6.47
CA GLU A 106 22.76 -13.49 6.86
C GLU A 106 21.70 -14.12 7.79
N ASN A 107 20.90 -13.28 8.45
CA ASN A 107 19.86 -13.68 9.40
C ASN A 107 18.44 -13.51 8.87
N LEU A 108 18.27 -13.07 7.61
CA LEU A 108 16.98 -13.11 6.92
C LEU A 108 16.50 -14.57 6.80
N VAL A 109 15.26 -14.80 7.21
CA VAL A 109 14.59 -16.11 7.14
C VAL A 109 13.58 -16.14 5.99
N SER A 110 13.00 -14.99 5.66
CA SER A 110 12.09 -14.81 4.52
C SER A 110 12.66 -13.87 3.46
N VAL A 111 12.00 -13.81 2.30
CA VAL A 111 12.25 -12.74 1.32
C VAL A 111 11.73 -11.42 1.87
N ILE A 112 12.28 -10.33 1.36
CA ILE A 112 11.74 -8.99 1.57
C ILE A 112 10.45 -8.87 0.75
N ILE A 113 9.37 -8.41 1.38
CA ILE A 113 8.05 -8.31 0.75
C ILE A 113 7.63 -6.84 0.72
N GLU A 114 7.25 -6.33 -0.44
CA GLU A 114 6.52 -5.06 -0.55
C GLU A 114 5.10 -5.23 0.01
N GLN A 115 4.78 -4.44 1.02
CA GLN A 115 3.54 -4.52 1.78
C GLN A 115 2.56 -3.41 1.40
N ALA A 116 3.08 -2.22 1.09
CA ALA A 116 2.28 -1.09 0.63
C ALA A 116 3.11 -0.10 -0.19
N GLU A 117 2.42 0.59 -1.09
CA GLU A 117 2.92 1.70 -1.89
C GLU A 117 2.08 2.94 -1.61
N TYR A 118 2.76 4.05 -1.34
CA TYR A 118 2.16 5.37 -1.19
C TYR A 118 2.71 6.30 -2.26
N ARG A 119 1.85 7.18 -2.78
CA ARG A 119 2.20 8.16 -3.82
C ARG A 119 1.96 9.57 -3.31
N ALA A 120 2.75 10.52 -3.80
CA ALA A 120 2.53 11.93 -3.55
C ALA A 120 1.19 12.42 -4.11
N ALA A 121 0.77 13.60 -3.64
CA ALA A 121 -0.40 14.31 -4.13
C ALA A 121 -0.42 14.38 -5.66
N LEU A 122 -1.56 14.05 -6.26
CA LEU A 122 -1.79 14.30 -7.68
C LEU A 122 -2.00 15.79 -7.94
N ASP A 123 -1.46 16.26 -9.06
CA ASP A 123 -1.64 17.64 -9.49
C ASP A 123 -2.96 17.84 -10.24
N ASP A 124 -3.43 19.09 -10.33
CA ASP A 124 -4.73 19.39 -10.95
C ASP A 124 -4.82 18.97 -12.43
N ARG A 125 -3.70 18.77 -13.14
CA ARG A 125 -3.70 18.31 -14.53
C ARG A 125 -4.18 16.87 -14.65
N GLU A 126 -4.06 16.06 -13.60
CA GLU A 126 -4.66 14.71 -13.55
C GLU A 126 -6.19 14.76 -13.58
N PHE A 127 -6.79 15.92 -13.29
CA PHE A 127 -8.25 16.14 -13.28
C PHE A 127 -8.71 17.07 -14.41
N ALA A 128 -7.87 17.32 -15.42
CA ALA A 128 -8.21 18.20 -16.54
C ALA A 128 -9.18 17.57 -17.54
N ASP A 129 -9.17 16.23 -17.65
CA ASP A 129 -10.15 15.49 -18.46
C ASP A 129 -11.56 15.61 -17.87
N ALA A 130 -12.59 15.65 -18.71
CA ALA A 130 -13.98 15.83 -18.25
C ALA A 130 -14.46 14.67 -17.37
N ARG A 131 -14.06 13.43 -17.65
CA ARG A 131 -14.40 12.26 -16.81
C ARG A 131 -13.67 12.32 -15.48
N ALA A 132 -12.40 12.74 -15.49
CA ALA A 132 -11.64 12.94 -14.26
C ALA A 132 -12.18 14.11 -13.41
N ALA A 133 -12.59 15.21 -14.05
CA ALA A 133 -13.19 16.37 -13.40
C ALA A 133 -14.55 16.06 -12.75
N ALA A 134 -15.27 15.06 -13.26
CA ALA A 134 -16.54 14.61 -12.71
C ALA A 134 -16.41 13.72 -11.47
N LEU A 135 -15.19 13.29 -11.10
CA LEU A 135 -14.97 12.47 -9.92
C LEU A 135 -15.40 13.21 -8.63
N PRO A 136 -15.98 12.51 -7.64
CA PRO A 136 -16.42 13.13 -6.40
C PRO A 136 -15.30 13.88 -5.68
N SER A 137 -15.62 15.02 -5.07
CA SER A 137 -14.65 15.87 -4.35
C SER A 137 -13.93 15.12 -3.23
N ALA A 138 -14.58 14.14 -2.58
CA ALA A 138 -13.95 13.26 -1.59
C ALA A 138 -12.84 12.39 -2.21
N TRP A 139 -13.04 11.88 -3.43
CA TRP A 139 -12.03 11.09 -4.13
C TRP A 139 -10.87 11.96 -4.59
N ARG A 140 -11.15 13.09 -5.24
CA ARG A 140 -10.12 14.06 -5.61
C ARG A 140 -9.33 14.54 -4.39
N GLY A 141 -10.03 14.92 -3.32
CA GLY A 141 -9.43 15.34 -2.06
C GLY A 141 -8.54 14.28 -1.45
N TYR A 142 -8.90 12.99 -1.57
CA TYR A 142 -8.07 11.87 -1.16
C TYR A 142 -6.76 11.75 -1.95
N LEU A 143 -6.83 11.83 -3.28
CA LEU A 143 -5.68 11.72 -4.17
C LEU A 143 -4.75 12.95 -4.13
N GLN A 144 -5.26 14.10 -3.67
CA GLN A 144 -4.48 15.34 -3.53
C GLN A 144 -3.89 15.55 -2.12
N ARG A 145 -4.00 14.56 -1.23
CA ARG A 145 -3.31 14.60 0.08
C ARG A 145 -1.80 14.46 -0.11
N SER A 146 -1.02 14.88 0.90
CA SER A 146 0.45 14.82 0.88
C SER A 146 0.99 13.44 0.47
N ALA A 147 0.33 12.37 0.92
CA ALA A 147 0.51 11.03 0.39
C ALA A 147 -0.78 10.20 0.48
N TRP A 148 -1.12 9.49 -0.59
CA TRP A 148 -2.28 8.59 -0.68
C TRP A 148 -1.84 7.14 -0.88
N PHE A 149 -2.66 6.19 -0.42
CA PHE A 149 -2.40 4.77 -0.56
C PHE A 149 -2.66 4.34 -2.00
N ARG A 150 -1.64 3.78 -2.67
CA ARG A 150 -1.73 3.37 -4.06
C ARG A 150 -2.08 1.89 -4.19
N ARG A 151 -1.36 1.01 -3.48
CA ARG A 151 -1.67 -0.43 -3.45
C ARG A 151 -0.99 -1.13 -2.29
N GLY A 152 -1.46 -2.32 -1.96
CA GLY A 152 -0.83 -3.17 -0.95
C GLY A 152 -1.83 -3.91 -0.06
N TRP A 153 -1.29 -4.63 0.91
CA TRP A 153 -2.07 -5.30 1.94
C TRP A 153 -2.58 -4.29 2.96
N GLN A 154 -3.88 -4.29 3.22
CA GLN A 154 -4.49 -3.59 4.35
C GLN A 154 -4.30 -4.39 5.65
N PRO A 155 -4.36 -3.75 6.83
CA PRO A 155 -4.32 -4.46 8.11
C PRO A 155 -5.44 -5.51 8.30
N THR A 156 -6.54 -5.38 7.57
CA THR A 156 -7.64 -6.37 7.50
C THR A 156 -7.24 -7.66 6.78
N GLY A 157 -6.13 -7.65 6.03
CA GLY A 157 -5.66 -8.77 5.24
C GLY A 157 -6.11 -8.74 3.77
N CYS A 158 -6.92 -7.77 3.35
CA CYS A 158 -7.26 -7.61 1.94
C CYS A 158 -6.13 -6.93 1.16
N TYR A 159 -5.95 -7.30 -0.11
CA TYR A 159 -5.10 -6.55 -1.02
C TYR A 159 -5.95 -5.50 -1.73
N LEU A 160 -5.57 -4.23 -1.59
CA LEU A 160 -6.26 -3.10 -2.21
C LEU A 160 -5.34 -2.44 -3.23
N TRP A 161 -5.89 -2.04 -4.36
CA TRP A 161 -5.21 -1.27 -5.40
C TRP A 161 -6.12 -0.12 -5.85
N LEU A 162 -5.67 1.12 -5.64
CA LEU A 162 -6.40 2.35 -5.96
C LEU A 162 -5.80 3.03 -7.19
N TYR A 163 -6.65 3.52 -8.09
CA TYR A 163 -6.23 4.04 -9.39
C TYR A 163 -6.20 5.59 -9.42
N PRO A 164 -5.18 6.21 -10.02
CA PRO A 164 -5.29 7.59 -10.47
C PRO A 164 -6.39 7.71 -11.54
N PRO A 165 -6.96 8.91 -11.77
CA PRO A 165 -8.09 9.09 -12.69
C PRO A 165 -7.83 8.53 -14.09
N ARG A 166 -6.63 8.77 -14.64
CA ARG A 166 -6.22 8.28 -15.95
C ARG A 166 -6.33 6.76 -16.06
N GLU A 167 -5.80 6.02 -15.10
CA GLU A 167 -5.80 4.55 -15.10
C GLU A 167 -7.22 4.00 -14.96
N GLY A 168 -8.07 4.62 -14.14
CA GLY A 168 -9.49 4.28 -14.04
C GLY A 168 -10.26 4.51 -15.35
N ILE A 169 -9.95 5.60 -16.07
CA ILE A 169 -10.52 5.93 -17.38
C ILE A 169 -10.11 4.91 -18.44
N GLU A 170 -8.80 4.64 -18.54
CA GLU A 170 -8.24 3.67 -19.49
C GLU A 170 -8.80 2.26 -19.26
N LEU A 171 -8.96 1.87 -17.99
CA LEU A 171 -9.55 0.59 -17.63
C LEU A 171 -11.05 0.51 -17.98
N ALA A 172 -11.81 1.58 -17.73
CA ALA A 172 -13.21 1.64 -18.14
C ALA A 172 -13.35 1.58 -19.67
N GLU A 173 -12.44 2.21 -20.43
CA GLU A 173 -12.42 2.09 -21.89
C GLU A 173 -12.09 0.66 -22.35
N ALA A 174 -11.19 -0.03 -21.63
CA ALA A 174 -10.84 -1.42 -21.90
C ALA A 174 -11.99 -2.42 -21.64
N TRP A 175 -12.98 -2.07 -20.81
CA TRP A 175 -14.19 -2.89 -20.63
C TRP A 175 -15.05 -2.95 -21.90
N GLY A 176 -14.90 -2.00 -22.82
CA GLY A 176 -15.67 -1.92 -24.06
C GLY A 176 -17.04 -1.26 -23.91
N GLU A 177 -17.62 -0.86 -25.04
CA GLU A 177 -18.85 -0.06 -25.09
C GLU A 177 -20.06 -0.75 -24.43
N ASP A 178 -20.19 -2.07 -24.58
CA ASP A 178 -21.31 -2.82 -24.01
C ASP A 178 -21.29 -2.84 -22.48
N ALA A 179 -20.14 -3.18 -21.87
CA ALA A 179 -20.00 -3.25 -20.42
C ALA A 179 -20.07 -1.86 -19.77
N VAL A 180 -19.51 -0.83 -20.42
CA VAL A 180 -19.67 0.57 -19.99
C VAL A 180 -21.11 1.03 -20.19
N GLY A 181 -21.78 0.60 -21.26
CA GLY A 181 -23.19 0.89 -21.54
C GLY A 181 -24.14 0.30 -20.51
N ALA A 182 -23.81 -0.86 -19.96
CA ALA A 182 -24.51 -1.48 -18.82
C ALA A 182 -24.31 -0.69 -17.50
N HIS A 183 -23.20 0.06 -17.38
CA HIS A 183 -22.86 0.87 -16.21
C HIS A 183 -22.72 2.36 -16.57
N PRO A 184 -23.81 3.03 -16.99
CA PRO A 184 -23.74 4.43 -17.40
C PRO A 184 -23.23 5.29 -16.24
N GLY A 185 -22.27 6.17 -16.55
CA GLY A 185 -21.62 7.03 -15.54
C GLY A 185 -20.57 6.33 -14.69
N ILE A 186 -20.09 5.14 -15.07
CA ILE A 186 -19.05 4.43 -14.32
C ILE A 186 -17.74 5.21 -14.25
N ALA A 187 -17.23 5.33 -13.03
CA ALA A 187 -15.85 5.71 -12.75
C ALA A 187 -15.18 4.62 -11.93
N ILE A 188 -14.18 3.96 -12.50
CA ILE A 188 -13.40 2.93 -11.82
C ILE A 188 -12.30 3.60 -11.00
N ILE A 189 -12.20 3.26 -9.72
CA ILE A 189 -11.28 3.89 -8.76
C ILE A 189 -10.29 2.93 -8.12
N GLY A 190 -10.46 1.62 -8.34
CA GLY A 190 -9.57 0.62 -7.76
C GLY A 190 -10.06 -0.81 -7.98
N GLY A 191 -9.49 -1.73 -7.21
CA GLY A 191 -9.84 -3.15 -7.18
C GLY A 191 -8.94 -3.91 -6.20
N ASN A 192 -8.97 -5.23 -6.30
CA ASN A 192 -8.13 -6.13 -5.50
C ASN A 192 -6.98 -6.76 -6.32
N GLY A 193 -6.79 -6.34 -7.57
CA GLY A 193 -5.84 -6.95 -8.51
C GLY A 193 -6.39 -8.17 -9.27
N SER A 194 -7.67 -8.48 -9.10
CA SER A 194 -8.43 -9.48 -9.87
C SER A 194 -9.33 -8.78 -10.91
N ARG A 195 -10.38 -9.46 -11.36
CA ARG A 195 -11.35 -8.99 -12.36
C ARG A 195 -12.36 -7.98 -11.79
N GLU A 196 -12.59 -8.02 -10.49
CA GLU A 196 -13.52 -7.14 -9.80
C GLU A 196 -12.90 -5.77 -9.52
N HIS A 197 -13.67 -4.72 -9.78
CA HIS A 197 -13.21 -3.35 -9.67
C HIS A 197 -14.13 -2.53 -8.78
N LEU A 198 -13.52 -1.66 -7.98
CA LEU A 198 -14.20 -0.63 -7.22
C LEU A 198 -14.61 0.49 -8.17
N ALA A 199 -15.89 0.82 -8.20
CA ALA A 199 -16.45 1.83 -9.07
C ALA A 199 -17.48 2.73 -8.37
N ILE A 200 -17.72 3.88 -9.00
CA ILE A 200 -18.64 4.92 -8.57
C ILE A 200 -19.64 5.15 -9.71
N ASP A 201 -20.93 5.24 -9.38
CA ASP A 201 -21.98 5.70 -10.30
C ASP A 201 -22.09 7.23 -10.26
N LEU A 202 -21.43 7.92 -11.19
CA LEU A 202 -21.37 9.38 -11.25
C LEU A 202 -22.73 10.06 -11.54
N ARG A 203 -23.80 9.30 -11.77
CA ARG A 203 -25.15 9.84 -11.93
C ARG A 203 -25.80 10.18 -10.58
N LYS A 204 -25.18 9.80 -9.47
CA LYS A 204 -25.65 10.05 -8.10
C LYS A 204 -24.83 11.18 -7.46
N ASP A 205 -25.49 12.04 -6.67
CA ASP A 205 -24.83 13.19 -6.02
C ASP A 205 -23.86 12.78 -4.89
N ASP A 206 -24.22 11.77 -4.08
CA ASP A 206 -23.35 11.14 -3.07
C ASP A 206 -23.29 9.64 -3.34
N PRO A 207 -22.44 9.21 -4.28
CA PRO A 207 -22.44 7.84 -4.75
C PRO A 207 -21.76 6.89 -3.74
N PRO A 208 -22.31 5.68 -3.53
CA PRO A 208 -21.59 4.63 -2.83
C PRO A 208 -20.37 4.19 -3.65
N VAL A 209 -19.42 3.53 -2.97
CA VAL A 209 -18.39 2.75 -3.65
C VAL A 209 -18.92 1.34 -3.83
N LEU A 210 -18.91 0.86 -5.07
CA LEU A 210 -19.48 -0.41 -5.48
C LEU A 210 -18.37 -1.33 -6.01
N LEU A 211 -18.55 -2.64 -5.89
CA LEU A 211 -17.74 -3.65 -6.55
C LEU A 211 -18.51 -4.13 -7.78
N VAL A 212 -17.88 -4.04 -8.94
CA VAL A 212 -18.44 -4.38 -10.25
C VAL A 212 -17.49 -5.27 -11.02
N ASP A 213 -18.05 -6.03 -11.95
CA ASP A 213 -17.30 -6.93 -12.80
C ASP A 213 -17.72 -6.74 -14.25
N ALA A 214 -16.75 -6.50 -15.14
CA ALA A 214 -16.97 -6.21 -16.55
C ALA A 214 -17.81 -7.26 -17.31
N TYR A 215 -17.80 -8.53 -16.86
CA TYR A 215 -18.49 -9.61 -17.55
C TYR A 215 -19.58 -10.28 -16.72
N ALA A 216 -19.54 -10.16 -15.39
CA ALA A 216 -20.57 -10.75 -14.52
C ALA A 216 -21.68 -9.75 -14.15
N SER A 217 -21.40 -8.45 -14.16
CA SER A 217 -22.41 -7.44 -13.89
C SER A 217 -23.11 -7.03 -15.20
N GLU A 218 -24.41 -7.25 -15.31
CA GLU A 218 -25.26 -6.78 -16.43
C GLU A 218 -25.74 -5.33 -16.20
N GLY A 219 -25.36 -4.75 -15.06
CA GLY A 219 -25.47 -3.33 -14.76
C GLY A 219 -25.37 -3.05 -13.26
N TRP A 220 -25.72 -1.82 -12.88
CA TRP A 220 -25.62 -1.35 -11.49
C TRP A 220 -26.46 -2.14 -10.46
N ALA A 221 -27.42 -2.95 -10.90
CA ALA A 221 -28.22 -3.80 -10.00
C ALA A 221 -27.43 -5.00 -9.45
N ASP A 222 -26.38 -5.44 -10.16
CA ASP A 222 -25.51 -6.56 -9.76
C ASP A 222 -24.29 -6.09 -8.95
N ALA A 223 -24.16 -4.78 -8.75
CA ALA A 223 -23.02 -4.18 -8.09
C ALA A 223 -23.13 -4.33 -6.56
N LEU A 224 -22.06 -4.78 -5.91
CA LEU A 224 -22.03 -5.00 -4.46
C LEU A 224 -21.54 -3.75 -3.72
N VAL A 225 -22.27 -3.31 -2.69
CA VAL A 225 -21.90 -2.10 -1.92
C VAL A 225 -20.66 -2.37 -1.06
N GLN A 226 -19.62 -1.55 -1.22
CA GLN A 226 -18.37 -1.63 -0.45
C GLN A 226 -18.26 -0.52 0.60
N ALA A 227 -18.88 0.63 0.35
CA ALA A 227 -19.04 1.74 1.28
C ALA A 227 -20.24 2.60 0.86
N ASN A 228 -20.91 3.24 1.82
CA ASN A 228 -22.11 4.05 1.53
C ASN A 228 -21.79 5.37 0.86
N SER A 229 -20.54 5.85 0.96
CA SER A 229 -20.04 7.02 0.25
C SER A 229 -18.55 6.90 -0.02
N VAL A 230 -18.06 7.73 -0.95
CA VAL A 230 -16.63 7.87 -1.23
C VAL A 230 -15.85 8.38 0.00
N ALA A 231 -16.46 9.25 0.80
CA ALA A 231 -15.84 9.76 2.03
C ALA A 231 -15.69 8.66 3.09
N GLU A 232 -16.71 7.79 3.24
CA GLU A 232 -16.61 6.62 4.13
C GLU A 232 -15.51 5.66 3.66
N PHE A 233 -15.48 5.36 2.35
CA PHE A 233 -14.48 4.47 1.76
C PHE A 233 -13.05 4.96 2.03
N THR A 234 -12.76 6.20 1.64
CA THR A 234 -11.41 6.77 1.82
C THR A 234 -11.03 6.90 3.30
N GLY A 235 -12.00 7.16 4.18
CA GLY A 235 -11.80 7.12 5.63
C GLY A 235 -11.41 5.74 6.15
N ARG A 236 -12.06 4.66 5.67
CA ARG A 236 -11.74 3.28 6.04
C ARG A 236 -10.37 2.84 5.52
N VAL A 237 -9.99 3.25 4.31
CA VAL A 237 -8.65 3.00 3.75
C VAL A 237 -7.58 3.64 4.63
N GLU A 238 -7.77 4.90 5.04
CA GLU A 238 -6.80 5.61 5.90
C GLU A 238 -6.73 5.07 7.32
N ALA A 239 -7.85 4.56 7.84
CA ALA A 239 -7.90 3.90 9.13
C ALA A 239 -7.33 2.48 9.09
N GLY A 240 -7.03 1.93 7.91
CA GLY A 240 -6.61 0.55 7.75
C GLY A 240 -7.71 -0.47 8.07
N SER A 241 -8.98 -0.06 7.96
CA SER A 241 -10.17 -0.86 8.31
C SER A 241 -11.04 -1.21 7.10
N PHE A 242 -10.59 -0.88 5.88
CA PHE A 242 -11.27 -1.30 4.67
C PHE A 242 -11.10 -2.81 4.45
N ASP A 243 -12.19 -3.47 4.11
CA ASP A 243 -12.23 -4.85 3.64
C ASP A 243 -13.35 -4.98 2.61
N PHE A 244 -13.21 -5.92 1.68
CA PHE A 244 -14.19 -6.16 0.62
C PHE A 244 -15.41 -6.91 1.17
N SER A 245 -16.59 -6.43 0.80
CA SER A 245 -17.84 -7.18 0.97
C SER A 245 -18.11 -8.01 -0.28
N TRP A 246 -18.42 -9.28 -0.08
CA TRP A 246 -18.72 -10.22 -1.17
C TRP A 246 -20.19 -10.66 -1.21
N ASP A 247 -20.98 -10.15 -0.25
CA ASP A 247 -22.41 -10.41 -0.07
C ASP A 247 -23.23 -9.12 -0.23
#